data_AF-A0A2R6F9P4-F1
#
_entry.id   AF-A0A2R6F9P4-F1
#
_cell.length_a   1.000
_cell.length_b   1.000
_cell.length_c   1.000
_cell.angle_alpha   90.00
_cell.angle_beta   90.00
_cell.angle_gamma   90.00
#
_symmetry.space_group_name_H-M   'P 1'
#
loop_
_entity.id
_entity.type
_entity.pdbx_description
1 polymer ?
#
loop_
_entity_poly.entity_id
_entity_poly.type
_entity_poly.pdbx_seq_one_letter_code
_entity_poly.pdbx_strand_id
1 'polypeptide(L)' 'MTSNPAAFRDSTEIVLPPGVLESVREDLEARFTLTLDEGEAGEEVRIIASPTVIKEVNRFLARQGVNLP' A
#
# COMPACT_ATOMS: atom_id res chain seq x y z
N MET A 1 -16.03 14.97 -15.92
CA MET A 1 -15.01 14.41 -14.99
C MET A 1 -14.19 13.42 -15.79
N THR A 2 -13.05 13.85 -16.33
CA THR A 2 -12.17 12.97 -17.10
C THR A 2 -11.28 12.23 -16.12
N SER A 3 -11.63 10.98 -15.77
CA SER A 3 -10.69 10.09 -15.06
C SER A 3 -9.46 9.95 -15.94
N ASN A 4 -8.33 10.48 -15.48
CA ASN A 4 -7.08 10.45 -16.23
C ASN A 4 -6.54 9.00 -16.25
N PRO A 5 -6.64 8.27 -17.38
CA PRO A 5 -6.28 6.84 -17.44
C PRO A 5 -4.77 6.60 -17.25
N ALA A 6 -3.95 7.66 -17.34
CA ALA A 6 -2.52 7.58 -17.05
C ALA A 6 -2.24 7.26 -15.58
N ALA A 7 -3.06 7.76 -14.64
CA ALA A 7 -2.86 7.49 -13.20
C ALA A 7 -2.99 6.00 -12.86
N PHE A 8 -3.78 5.24 -13.64
CA PHE A 8 -3.95 3.80 -13.45
C PHE A 8 -2.83 2.96 -14.07
N ARG A 9 -2.09 3.46 -15.06
CA ARG A 9 -0.98 2.71 -15.68
C ARG A 9 0.32 2.79 -14.90
N ASP A 10 0.50 3.82 -14.10
CA ASP A 10 1.66 4.00 -13.23
C ASP A 10 1.38 3.54 -11.79
N SER A 11 0.28 2.84 -11.53
CA SER A 11 0.02 2.27 -10.20
C SER A 11 0.70 0.92 -10.06
N THR A 12 1.44 0.77 -8.98
CA THR A 12 2.02 -0.49 -8.51
C THR A 12 1.24 -0.94 -7.28
N GLU A 13 1.08 -2.24 -7.14
CA GLU A 13 0.45 -2.83 -5.96
C GLU A 13 1.40 -3.79 -5.25
N ILE A 14 1.24 -3.89 -3.93
CA ILE A 14 1.84 -4.93 -3.10
C ILE A 14 0.74 -5.59 -2.28
N VAL A 15 0.77 -6.93 -2.21
CA VAL A 15 -0.17 -7.71 -1.42
C VAL A 15 0.53 -8.12 -0.12
N LEU A 16 -0.17 -7.93 0.99
CA LEU A 16 0.32 -8.19 2.33
C LEU A 16 -0.63 -9.13 3.09
N PRO A 17 -0.10 -9.96 4.00
CA PRO A 17 -0.95 -10.70 4.92
C PRO A 17 -1.75 -9.74 5.80
N PRO A 18 -2.91 -10.20 6.29
CA PRO A 18 -3.75 -9.40 7.15
C PRO A 18 -3.09 -9.25 8.53
N GLY A 19 -3.42 -8.19 9.25
CA GLY A 19 -2.79 -7.89 10.54
C GLY A 19 -1.45 -7.15 10.44
N VAL A 20 -0.68 -7.34 9.37
CA VAL A 20 0.62 -6.66 9.18
C VAL A 20 0.48 -5.14 9.15
N LEU A 21 -0.60 -4.66 8.55
CA LEU A 21 -0.86 -3.24 8.42
C LEU A 21 -1.64 -2.64 9.58
N GLU A 22 -2.22 -3.41 10.49
CA GLU A 22 -3.09 -2.83 11.52
C GLU A 22 -2.37 -1.83 12.43
N SER A 23 -1.10 -2.11 12.77
CA SER A 23 -0.30 -1.20 13.59
C SER A 23 0.29 -0.01 12.82
N VAL A 24 0.30 -0.04 11.48
CA VAL A 24 1.01 0.95 10.65
C VAL A 24 0.11 1.63 9.62
N ARG A 25 -1.17 1.22 9.52
CA ARG A 25 -2.17 1.70 8.57
C ARG A 25 -2.37 3.21 8.69
N GLU A 26 -2.61 3.70 9.90
CA GLU A 26 -2.83 5.12 10.15
C GLU A 26 -1.60 5.95 9.75
N ASP A 27 -0.39 5.47 10.07
CA ASP A 27 0.87 6.12 9.67
C ASP A 27 1.06 6.12 8.15
N LEU A 28 0.67 5.04 7.47
CA LEU A 28 0.76 4.91 6.02
C LEU A 28 -0.18 5.89 5.30
N GLU A 29 -1.45 5.92 5.69
CA GLU A 29 -2.45 6.81 5.11
C GLU A 29 -2.14 8.28 5.41
N ALA A 30 -1.53 8.58 6.57
CA ALA A 30 -1.13 9.94 6.92
C ALA A 30 0.13 10.42 6.17
N ARG A 31 1.06 9.51 5.85
CA ARG A 31 2.39 9.87 5.30
C ARG A 31 2.50 9.71 3.80
N PHE A 32 1.67 8.86 3.19
CA PHE A 32 1.77 8.51 1.78
C PHE A 32 0.43 8.64 1.07
N THR A 33 0.46 9.12 -0.17
CA THR A 33 -0.69 9.04 -1.06
C THR A 33 -0.78 7.62 -1.62
N LEU A 34 -1.56 6.78 -0.95
CA LEU A 34 -1.80 5.39 -1.31
C LEU A 34 -3.27 5.03 -1.08
N THR A 35 -3.68 3.91 -1.65
CA THR A 35 -4.98 3.29 -1.41
C THR A 35 -4.76 1.92 -0.79
N LEU A 36 -5.46 1.65 0.30
CA LEU A 36 -5.50 0.32 0.92
C LEU A 36 -6.79 -0.37 0.48
N ASP A 37 -6.65 -1.52 -0.15
CA ASP A 37 -7.75 -2.38 -0.55
C ASP A 37 -7.72 -3.62 0.34
N GLU A 38 -8.73 -3.77 1.19
CA GLU A 38 -8.89 -4.94 2.05
C GLU A 38 -9.66 -5.98 1.24
N GLY A 39 -9.01 -7.10 0.94
CA GLY A 39 -9.61 -8.20 0.17
C GLY A 39 -10.81 -8.82 0.89
N GLU A 40 -11.48 -9.76 0.23
CA GLU A 40 -12.64 -10.43 0.80
C GLU A 40 -12.29 -11.06 2.17
N ALA A 41 -13.14 -10.77 3.16
CA ALA A 41 -12.98 -11.20 4.56
C ALA A 41 -11.71 -10.74 5.30
N GLY A 42 -10.95 -9.78 4.74
CA GLY A 42 -9.72 -9.30 5.38
C GLY A 42 -8.64 -10.37 5.43
N GLU A 43 -8.61 -11.28 4.46
CA GLU A 43 -7.56 -12.31 4.32
C GLU A 43 -6.29 -11.77 3.67
N GLU A 44 -6.36 -10.63 3.01
CA GLU A 44 -5.24 -9.95 2.37
C GLU A 44 -5.48 -8.44 2.34
N VAL A 45 -4.40 -7.66 2.36
CA VAL A 45 -4.47 -6.21 2.15
C VAL A 45 -3.54 -5.83 1.02
N ARG A 46 -4.07 -5.08 0.05
CA ARG A 46 -3.35 -4.60 -1.11
C ARG A 46 -3.08 -3.12 -0.94
N ILE A 47 -1.81 -2.74 -1.01
CA ILE A 47 -1.41 -1.33 -1.04
C ILE A 47 -1.21 -0.94 -2.50
N ILE A 48 -1.97 0.03 -2.97
CA ILE A 48 -1.93 0.52 -4.34
C ILE A 48 -1.41 1.96 -4.31
N ALA A 49 -0.30 2.22 -5.00
CA ALA A 49 0.27 3.56 -5.11
C ALA A 49 1.22 3.66 -6.32
N SER A 50 1.75 4.84 -6.62
CA SER A 50 2.79 4.99 -7.64
C SER A 50 4.06 4.19 -7.27
N PRO A 51 4.87 3.71 -8.24
CA PRO A 51 6.05 2.88 -7.99
C PRO A 51 7.07 3.56 -7.08
N THR A 52 7.21 4.89 -7.17
CA THR A 52 8.07 5.65 -6.26
C THR A 52 7.56 5.59 -4.83
N VAL A 53 6.25 5.75 -4.61
CA VAL A 53 5.62 5.65 -3.29
C VAL A 53 5.76 4.24 -2.74
N ILE A 54 5.52 3.19 -3.54
CA ILE A 54 5.69 1.80 -3.11
C ILE A 54 7.11 1.51 -2.63
N LYS A 55 8.15 2.07 -3.27
CA LYS A 55 9.55 1.93 -2.80
C LYS A 55 9.77 2.57 -1.43
N GLU A 56 9.12 3.69 -1.14
CA GLU A 56 9.21 4.35 0.16
C GLU A 56 8.41 3.60 1.22
N VAL A 57 7.21 3.13 0.89
CA VAL A 57 6.38 2.29 1.75
C VAL A 57 7.12 1.01 2.13
N ASN A 58 7.74 0.32 1.18
CA ASN A 58 8.52 -0.90 1.46
C ASN A 58 9.67 -0.60 2.45
N ARG A 59 10.39 0.51 2.26
CA ARG A 59 11.43 0.95 3.20
C ARG A 59 10.86 1.29 4.59
N PHE A 60 9.70 1.92 4.64
CA PHE A 60 9.02 2.24 5.89
C PHE A 60 8.61 0.97 6.64
N LEU A 61 7.98 0.02 5.95
CA LEU A 61 7.58 -1.28 6.47
C LEU A 61 8.78 -2.07 7.03
N ALA A 62 9.89 -2.12 6.29
CA ALA A 62 11.12 -2.76 6.75
C ALA A 62 11.65 -2.17 8.06
N ARG A 63 11.51 -0.85 8.27
CA ARG A 63 11.90 -0.18 9.53
C ARG A 63 10.95 -0.50 10.69
N GLN A 64 9.70 -0.84 10.40
CA GLN A 64 8.73 -1.30 11.39
C GLN A 64 8.87 -2.81 11.69
N GLY A 65 9.84 -3.49 11.06
CA GLY A 65 10.06 -4.93 11.22
C GLY A 65 9.20 -5.80 10.29
N VAL A 66 8.49 -5.18 9.36
CA VAL A 66 7.72 -5.86 8.31
C VAL A 66 8.62 -6.08 7.11
N ASN A 67 9.15 -7.29 6.96
CA ASN A 67 9.85 -7.69 5.74
C ASN A 67 8.86 -8.27 4.74
N LEU A 68 8.72 -7.58 3.61
CA LEU A 68 8.09 -8.12 2.42
C LEU A 68 8.99 -9.23 1.83
N PRO A 69 8.42 -10.39 1.44
CA PRO A 69 9.16 -11.46 0.79
C PRO A 69 9.67 -11.09 -0.61
#